data_AF-A0A813RR01-F1
#
_entry.id   AF-A0A813RR01-F1
#
_cell.length_a   1.000
_cell.length_b   1.000
_cell.length_c   1.000
_cell.angle_alpha   90.00
_cell.angle_beta   90.00
_cell.angle_gamma   90.00
#
_symmetry.space_group_name_H-M   'P 1'
#
loop_
_entity.id
_entity.type
_entity.pdbx_description
1 polymer ?
#
loop_
_entity_poly.entity_id
_entity_poly.type
_entity_poly.pdbx_seq_one_letter_code
_entity_poly.pdbx_strand_id
1 'polypeptide(L)'
;MERTSYLSQIAKITDNLYLSSFAGATEHNFKKFGITCVISVCKETPKIELPNLESVKLNVLDRPNELLSLHFDTLTDKIHEIISEKKGSCLVHCVAGISRSATIILAYLMKYLKISLKEAHSHVKSKRPFIRPNLGFWKQLVDYEKSLFQTNSVRIIPSNIGFIPDVYENEVRSMYWARNNPHSAGTLAAQNKSPKTSTSNIEEHDIVREKKENSSIYTTTYKSSFQAFPKS
;
A
#
# COMPACT_ATOMS: atom_id res chain seq x y z
N MET A 1 3.08 21.35 -16.94
CA MET A 1 3.51 20.21 -16.12
C MET A 1 2.28 19.36 -15.85
N GLU A 2 2.17 18.19 -16.48
CA GLU A 2 1.04 17.28 -16.27
C GLU A 2 1.01 16.83 -14.80
N ARG A 3 -0.12 17.03 -14.12
CA ARG A 3 -0.37 16.45 -12.79
C ARG A 3 -0.44 14.94 -12.94
N THR A 4 0.70 14.25 -12.85
CA THR A 4 0.72 12.79 -12.78
C THR A 4 -0.04 12.36 -11.53
N SER A 5 -1.15 11.66 -11.74
CA SER A 5 -1.96 11.09 -10.66
C SER A 5 -1.07 10.27 -9.72
N TYR A 6 -1.18 10.45 -8.41
CA TYR A 6 -0.48 9.62 -7.42
C TYR A 6 -0.69 8.11 -7.64
N LEU A 7 -1.81 7.74 -8.28
CA LEU A 7 -2.08 6.35 -8.63
C LEU A 7 -1.15 5.82 -9.73
N SER A 8 -0.69 6.63 -10.69
CA SER A 8 0.24 6.19 -11.74
C SER A 8 1.71 6.16 -11.30
N GLN A 9 2.02 6.67 -10.10
CA GLN A 9 3.39 6.67 -9.57
C GLN A 9 3.87 5.25 -9.22
N ILE A 10 5.12 4.96 -9.57
CA ILE A 10 5.86 3.77 -9.12
C ILE A 10 6.57 4.10 -7.81
N ALA A 11 6.43 3.23 -6.81
CA ALA A 11 7.17 3.30 -5.56
C ALA A 11 8.35 2.33 -5.60
N LYS A 12 9.56 2.86 -5.40
CA LYS A 12 10.77 2.05 -5.18
C LYS A 12 10.77 1.52 -3.74
N ILE A 13 10.63 0.21 -3.57
CA ILE A 13 10.55 -0.44 -2.25
C ILE A 13 11.95 -0.81 -1.76
N THR A 14 12.74 -1.45 -2.62
CA THR A 14 14.18 -1.70 -2.43
C THR A 14 14.91 -1.33 -3.72
N ASP A 15 16.21 -1.60 -3.82
CA ASP A 15 16.97 -1.25 -5.03
C ASP A 15 16.42 -1.83 -6.32
N ASN A 16 15.89 -3.06 -6.26
CA ASN A 16 15.44 -3.81 -7.43
C ASN A 16 13.98 -4.29 -7.30
N LEU A 17 13.20 -3.73 -6.35
CA LEU A 17 11.81 -4.08 -6.14
C LEU A 17 10.91 -2.84 -6.15
N TYR A 18 9.87 -2.89 -6.96
CA TYR A 18 8.96 -1.78 -7.22
C TYR A 18 7.50 -2.18 -7.00
N LEU A 19 6.68 -1.21 -6.60
CA LEU A 19 5.23 -1.36 -6.41
C LEU A 19 4.51 -0.28 -7.21
N SER A 20 3.47 -0.66 -7.98
CA SER A 20 2.61 0.30 -8.67
C SER A 20 1.14 -0.12 -8.74
N SER A 21 0.31 0.79 -9.27
CA SER A 21 -0.98 0.45 -9.88
C SER A 21 -0.77 -0.08 -11.31
N PHE A 22 -1.86 -0.50 -11.96
CA PHE A 22 -1.81 -0.88 -13.36
C PHE A 22 -1.42 0.30 -14.26
N ALA A 23 -1.86 1.52 -13.93
CA ALA A 23 -1.49 2.73 -14.68
C ALA A 23 0.02 3.03 -14.62
N GLY A 24 0.73 2.51 -13.61
CA GLY A 24 2.18 2.60 -13.51
C GLY A 24 2.92 1.50 -14.28
N ALA A 25 2.25 0.41 -14.68
CA ALA A 25 2.87 -0.73 -15.33
C ALA A 25 2.95 -0.54 -16.86
N THR A 26 3.78 0.42 -17.29
CA THR A 26 3.96 0.81 -18.69
C THR A 26 5.37 0.50 -19.19
N GLU A 27 5.53 0.29 -20.50
CA GLU A 27 6.84 0.04 -21.11
C GLU A 27 7.85 1.18 -20.85
N HIS A 28 7.39 2.43 -20.85
CA HIS A 28 8.21 3.59 -20.49
C HIS A 28 8.80 3.42 -19.09
N ASN A 29 7.98 3.04 -18.11
CA ASN A 29 8.42 2.81 -16.75
C ASN A 29 9.32 1.57 -16.63
N PHE A 30 9.05 0.50 -17.39
CA PHE A 30 9.90 -0.69 -17.38
C PHE A 30 11.32 -0.34 -17.83
N LYS A 31 11.47 0.43 -18.91
CA LYS A 31 12.76 0.93 -19.38
C LYS A 31 13.41 1.86 -18.35
N LYS A 32 12.66 2.82 -17.82
CA LYS A 32 13.15 3.81 -16.85
C LYS A 32 13.70 3.19 -15.56
N PHE A 33 13.05 2.14 -15.06
CA PHE A 33 13.42 1.48 -13.80
C PHE A 33 14.17 0.15 -14.01
N GLY A 34 14.53 -0.20 -15.25
CA GLY A 34 15.24 -1.44 -15.57
C GLY A 34 14.46 -2.70 -15.19
N ILE A 35 13.12 -2.66 -15.26
CA ILE A 35 12.26 -3.80 -14.90
C ILE A 35 12.45 -4.93 -15.90
N THR A 36 12.86 -6.10 -15.40
CA THR A 36 13.04 -7.33 -16.17
C THR A 36 11.95 -8.36 -15.87
N CYS A 37 11.20 -8.18 -14.77
CA CYS A 37 10.04 -9.00 -14.45
C CYS A 37 8.87 -8.15 -13.94
N VAL A 38 7.66 -8.46 -14.41
CA VAL A 38 6.41 -7.90 -13.91
C VAL A 38 5.52 -9.01 -13.31
N ILE A 39 5.02 -8.77 -12.10
CA ILE A 39 4.04 -9.62 -11.41
C ILE A 39 2.72 -8.87 -11.30
N SER A 40 1.74 -9.29 -12.11
CA SER A 40 0.37 -8.77 -12.11
C SER A 40 -0.50 -9.55 -11.13
N VAL A 41 -0.83 -8.95 -9.98
CA VAL A 41 -1.66 -9.54 -8.93
C VAL A 41 -3.09 -9.01 -9.05
N CYS A 42 -3.73 -9.30 -10.18
CA CYS A 42 -5.11 -8.92 -10.47
C CYS A 42 -5.70 -9.70 -11.65
N LYS A 43 -7.01 -9.97 -11.58
CA LYS A 43 -7.78 -10.62 -12.65
C LYS A 43 -8.16 -9.62 -13.76
N GLU A 44 -8.41 -8.38 -13.38
CA GLU A 44 -9.13 -7.34 -14.14
C GLU A 44 -8.32 -6.75 -15.31
N THR A 45 -6.99 -6.84 -15.27
CA THR A 45 -6.11 -6.26 -16.30
C THR A 45 -5.66 -7.33 -17.28
N PRO A 46 -5.36 -7.02 -18.54
CA PRO A 46 -4.71 -7.98 -19.43
C PRO A 46 -3.34 -8.40 -18.86
N LYS A 47 -2.85 -9.57 -19.28
CA LYS A 47 -1.45 -9.94 -19.02
C LYS A 47 -0.56 -9.03 -19.86
N ILE A 48 0.51 -8.53 -19.26
CA ILE A 48 1.50 -7.71 -19.96
C ILE A 48 2.43 -8.66 -20.70
N GLU A 49 2.51 -8.54 -22.02
CA GLU A 49 3.40 -9.37 -22.84
C GLU A 49 4.26 -8.45 -23.70
N LEU A 50 5.55 -8.41 -23.37
CA LEU A 50 6.55 -7.60 -24.06
C LEU A 50 7.80 -8.44 -24.31
N PRO A 51 8.52 -8.22 -25.42
CA PRO A 51 9.80 -8.87 -25.66
C PRO A 51 10.77 -8.60 -24.50
N ASN A 52 11.50 -9.62 -24.06
CA ASN A 52 12.52 -9.54 -22.99
C ASN A 52 11.99 -9.12 -21.60
N LEU A 53 10.67 -9.21 -21.37
CA LEU A 53 10.06 -8.99 -20.06
C LEU A 53 9.45 -10.29 -19.55
N GLU A 54 9.95 -10.79 -18.41
CA GLU A 54 9.33 -11.94 -17.75
C GLU A 54 8.01 -11.51 -17.09
N SER A 55 6.89 -12.15 -17.43
CA SER A 55 5.56 -11.73 -16.99
C SER A 55 4.81 -12.85 -16.29
N VAL A 56 4.49 -12.61 -15.01
CA VAL A 56 3.69 -13.51 -14.17
C VAL A 56 2.36 -12.83 -13.90
N LYS A 57 1.25 -13.54 -14.13
CA LYS A 57 -0.09 -13.05 -13.80
C LYS A 57 -0.79 -14.00 -12.85
N LEU A 58 -1.22 -13.47 -11.71
CA LEU A 58 -2.08 -14.14 -10.75
C LEU A 58 -3.50 -13.55 -10.81
N ASN A 59 -4.47 -14.38 -11.20
CA ASN A 59 -5.87 -14.00 -11.35
C ASN A 59 -6.60 -14.03 -10.00
N VAL A 60 -6.43 -12.98 -9.19
CA VAL A 60 -7.09 -12.81 -7.88
C VAL A 60 -7.87 -11.50 -7.81
N LEU A 61 -9.01 -11.53 -7.13
CA LEU A 61 -9.80 -10.32 -6.84
C LEU A 61 -9.33 -9.66 -5.53
N ASP A 62 -9.64 -8.38 -5.35
CA ASP A 62 -9.33 -7.68 -4.09
C ASP A 62 -10.45 -7.88 -3.07
N ARG A 63 -10.66 -9.12 -2.63
CA ARG A 63 -11.72 -9.46 -1.68
C ARG A 63 -11.14 -10.12 -0.43
N PRO A 64 -11.73 -9.90 0.76
CA PRO A 64 -11.25 -10.51 1.99
C PRO A 64 -11.29 -12.05 2.02
N ASN A 65 -12.08 -12.69 1.17
CA ASN A 65 -12.20 -14.15 1.08
C ASN A 65 -11.29 -14.78 0.01
N GLU A 66 -10.50 -13.99 -0.72
CA GLU A 66 -9.53 -14.51 -1.70
C GLU A 66 -8.29 -15.03 -0.96
N LEU A 67 -7.83 -16.24 -1.30
CA LEU A 67 -6.72 -16.93 -0.63
C LEU A 67 -5.37 -16.58 -1.27
N LEU A 68 -4.94 -15.33 -1.14
CA LEU A 68 -3.67 -14.86 -1.68
C LEU A 68 -2.46 -15.53 -1.01
N SER A 69 -2.60 -15.98 0.23
CA SER A 69 -1.57 -16.70 1.00
C SER A 69 -1.07 -17.98 0.32
N LEU A 70 -1.90 -18.66 -0.47
CA LEU A 70 -1.51 -19.84 -1.24
C LEU A 70 -0.40 -19.55 -2.25
N HIS A 71 -0.19 -18.28 -2.57
CA HIS A 71 0.79 -17.81 -3.55
C HIS A 71 1.93 -17.00 -2.94
N PHE A 72 1.96 -16.82 -1.61
CA PHE A 72 3.01 -16.02 -0.97
C PHE A 72 4.39 -16.59 -1.26
N ASP A 73 4.63 -17.87 -0.95
CA ASP A 73 5.94 -18.46 -1.19
C ASP A 73 6.32 -18.41 -2.66
N THR A 74 5.46 -18.88 -3.56
CA THR A 74 5.74 -18.88 -5.01
C THR A 74 6.07 -17.49 -5.57
N LEU A 75 5.28 -16.46 -5.23
CA LEU A 75 5.52 -15.11 -5.75
C LEU A 75 6.71 -14.42 -5.08
N THR A 76 6.91 -14.63 -3.78
CA THR A 76 8.06 -14.04 -3.08
C THR A 76 9.36 -14.68 -3.53
N ASP A 77 9.38 -16.00 -3.75
CA ASP A 77 10.51 -16.74 -4.29
C ASP A 77 10.83 -16.27 -5.70
N LYS A 78 9.80 -16.03 -6.52
CA LYS A 78 9.99 -15.46 -7.85
C LYS A 78 10.63 -14.08 -7.80
N ILE A 79 10.17 -13.19 -6.92
CA ILE A 79 10.78 -11.87 -6.73
C ILE A 79 12.26 -12.03 -6.34
N HIS A 80 12.56 -12.96 -5.44
CA HIS A 80 13.94 -13.19 -5.00
C HIS A 80 14.83 -13.75 -6.10
N GLU A 81 14.37 -14.72 -6.89
CA GLU A 81 15.07 -15.27 -8.07
C GLU A 81 15.48 -14.14 -9.04
N ILE A 82 14.53 -13.26 -9.38
CA ILE A 82 14.79 -12.13 -10.30
C ILE A 82 15.88 -11.20 -9.76
N ILE A 83 15.78 -10.84 -8.48
CA ILE A 83 16.66 -9.83 -7.87
C ILE A 83 18.05 -10.42 -7.56
N SER A 84 18.09 -11.59 -6.93
CA SER A 84 19.31 -12.16 -6.38
C SER A 84 20.13 -12.93 -7.42
N GLU A 85 19.46 -13.69 -8.28
CA GLU A 85 20.13 -14.61 -9.22
C GLU A 85 20.27 -13.97 -10.60
N LYS A 86 19.17 -13.46 -11.16
CA LYS A 86 19.18 -12.83 -12.49
C LYS A 86 19.70 -11.39 -12.50
N LYS A 87 19.96 -10.81 -11.32
CA LYS A 87 20.39 -9.41 -11.15
C LYS A 87 19.46 -8.41 -11.86
N GLY A 88 18.17 -8.72 -11.90
CA GLY A 88 17.14 -7.93 -12.53
C GLY A 88 16.33 -7.10 -11.53
N SER A 89 15.33 -6.37 -12.04
CA SER A 89 14.36 -5.65 -11.22
C SER A 89 12.95 -6.19 -11.42
N CYS A 90 12.21 -6.31 -10.32
CA CYS A 90 10.84 -6.79 -10.31
C CYS A 90 9.85 -5.66 -10.00
N LEU A 91 8.78 -5.55 -10.78
CA LEU A 91 7.63 -4.72 -10.49
C LEU A 91 6.45 -5.60 -10.09
N VAL A 92 5.88 -5.36 -8.90
CA VAL A 92 4.61 -5.97 -8.47
C VAL A 92 3.50 -4.93 -8.55
N HIS A 93 2.45 -5.22 -9.33
CA HIS A 93 1.30 -4.33 -9.44
C HIS A 93 -0.02 -5.07 -9.26
N CYS A 94 -1.07 -4.32 -8.95
CA CYS A 94 -2.46 -4.76 -9.08
C CYS A 94 -3.24 -3.66 -9.82
N VAL A 95 -4.56 -3.56 -9.65
CA VAL A 95 -5.34 -2.48 -10.28
C VAL A 95 -4.92 -1.12 -9.73
N ALA A 96 -5.04 -0.89 -8.41
CA ALA A 96 -4.80 0.41 -7.78
C ALA A 96 -3.42 0.54 -7.11
N GLY A 97 -2.71 -0.57 -6.90
CA GLY A 97 -1.47 -0.58 -6.13
C GLY A 97 -1.70 -0.27 -4.64
N ILE A 98 -2.83 -0.68 -4.09
CA ILE A 98 -3.25 -0.38 -2.70
C ILE A 98 -3.19 -1.64 -1.82
N SER A 99 -3.83 -2.71 -2.28
CA SER A 99 -4.09 -3.91 -1.47
C SER A 99 -3.29 -5.12 -1.97
N ARG A 100 -3.76 -5.83 -3.01
CA ARG A 100 -3.14 -7.07 -3.54
C ARG A 100 -1.62 -7.02 -3.73
N SER A 101 -1.11 -6.05 -4.50
CA SER A 101 0.34 -5.94 -4.74
C SER A 101 1.10 -5.57 -3.47
N ALA A 102 0.54 -4.69 -2.63
CA ALA A 102 1.13 -4.37 -1.34
C ALA A 102 1.23 -5.61 -0.46
N THR A 103 0.20 -6.47 -0.42
CA THR A 103 0.22 -7.73 0.33
C THR A 103 1.39 -8.62 -0.08
N ILE A 104 1.62 -8.81 -1.40
CA ILE A 104 2.76 -9.61 -1.89
C ILE A 104 4.11 -8.99 -1.52
N ILE A 105 4.23 -7.66 -1.62
CA ILE A 105 5.44 -6.95 -1.20
C ILE A 105 5.69 -7.15 0.30
N LEU A 106 4.68 -7.04 1.15
CA LEU A 106 4.81 -7.25 2.60
C LEU A 106 5.27 -8.69 2.91
N ALA A 107 4.67 -9.69 2.26
CA ALA A 107 5.10 -11.08 2.38
C ALA A 107 6.57 -11.26 1.97
N TYR A 108 7.01 -10.64 0.87
CA TYR A 108 8.39 -10.68 0.40
C TYR A 108 9.37 -10.10 1.42
N LEU A 109 9.07 -8.90 1.95
CA LEU A 109 9.95 -8.24 2.91
C LEU A 109 10.08 -9.07 4.19
N MET A 110 9.00 -9.67 4.69
CA MET A 110 9.10 -10.60 5.81
C MET A 110 9.97 -11.81 5.46
N LYS A 111 9.66 -12.52 4.37
CA LYS A 111 10.36 -13.76 4.03
C LYS A 111 11.85 -13.55 3.77
N TYR A 112 12.23 -12.50 3.04
CA TYR A 112 13.57 -12.33 2.51
C TYR A 112 14.41 -11.25 3.17
N LEU A 113 13.79 -10.21 3.74
CA LEU A 113 14.51 -9.22 4.55
C LEU A 113 14.45 -9.55 6.05
N LYS A 114 13.70 -10.58 6.44
CA LYS A 114 13.62 -11.08 7.82
C LYS A 114 13.18 -10.02 8.83
N ILE A 115 12.32 -9.10 8.39
CA ILE A 115 11.70 -8.07 9.22
C ILE A 115 10.26 -8.44 9.57
N SER A 116 9.74 -7.92 10.68
CA SER A 116 8.36 -8.16 11.10
C SER A 116 7.33 -7.57 10.13
N LEU A 117 6.09 -8.04 10.20
CA LEU A 117 4.97 -7.50 9.42
C LEU A 117 4.76 -6.01 9.66
N LYS A 118 4.89 -5.56 10.91
CA LYS A 118 4.76 -4.16 11.29
C LYS A 118 5.86 -3.29 10.67
N GLU A 119 7.11 -3.78 10.68
CA GLU A 119 8.24 -3.09 10.05
C GLU A 119 8.08 -3.06 8.52
N ALA A 120 7.72 -4.19 7.91
CA ALA A 120 7.44 -4.28 6.48
C ALA A 120 6.33 -3.30 6.07
N HIS A 121 5.25 -3.23 6.84
CA HIS A 121 4.15 -2.28 6.58
C HIS A 121 4.61 -0.83 6.69
N SER A 122 5.32 -0.48 7.76
CA SER A 122 5.86 0.87 7.96
C SER A 122 6.78 1.28 6.80
N HIS A 123 7.68 0.39 6.39
CA HIS A 123 8.59 0.59 5.26
C HIS A 123 7.84 0.86 3.97
N VAL A 124 6.91 -0.01 3.58
CA VAL A 124 6.15 0.16 2.32
C VAL A 124 5.24 1.40 2.39
N LYS A 125 4.61 1.66 3.53
CA LYS A 125 3.78 2.85 3.75
C LYS A 125 4.58 4.15 3.60
N SER A 126 5.84 4.17 4.04
CA SER A 126 6.73 5.34 3.84
C SER A 126 7.02 5.65 2.37
N LYS A 127 7.03 4.61 1.51
CA LYS A 127 7.29 4.73 0.07
C LYS A 127 6.00 4.91 -0.75
N ARG A 128 4.88 4.38 -0.25
CA ARG A 128 3.56 4.49 -0.87
C ARG A 128 2.49 4.70 0.23
N PRO A 129 2.24 5.97 0.62
CA PRO A 129 1.43 6.32 1.80
C PRO A 129 -0.01 5.83 1.79
N PHE A 130 -0.53 5.40 0.66
CA PHE A 130 -1.91 4.96 0.51
C PHE A 130 -2.06 3.44 0.40
N ILE A 131 -1.01 2.64 0.64
CA ILE A 131 -1.20 1.19 0.77
C ILE A 131 -2.18 0.88 1.91
N ARG A 132 -3.07 -0.08 1.62
CA ARG A 132 -4.12 -0.52 2.52
C ARG A 132 -4.61 -1.92 2.09
N PRO A 133 -3.89 -3.01 2.43
CA PRO A 133 -4.42 -4.36 2.26
C PRO A 133 -5.81 -4.48 2.88
N ASN A 134 -6.69 -5.22 2.23
CA ASN A 134 -8.00 -5.53 2.80
C ASN A 134 -7.84 -6.42 4.06
N LEU A 135 -8.87 -6.47 4.91
CA LEU A 135 -8.79 -7.18 6.19
C LEU A 135 -8.47 -8.68 6.06
N GLY A 136 -8.95 -9.34 5.01
CA GLY A 136 -8.67 -10.75 4.78
C GLY A 136 -7.20 -11.01 4.47
N PHE A 137 -6.59 -10.15 3.65
CA PHE A 137 -5.15 -10.20 3.39
C PHE A 137 -4.32 -9.86 4.62
N TRP A 138 -4.78 -8.96 5.49
CA TRP A 138 -4.11 -8.73 6.77
C TRP A 138 -4.09 -9.98 7.66
N LYS A 139 -5.22 -10.69 7.78
CA LYS A 139 -5.27 -11.95 8.53
C LYS A 139 -4.28 -12.97 7.95
N GLN A 140 -4.28 -13.12 6.63
CA GLN A 140 -3.32 -13.99 5.94
C GLN A 140 -1.85 -13.59 6.17
N LEU A 141 -1.54 -12.29 6.19
CA LEU A 141 -0.19 -11.81 6.50
C LEU A 141 0.21 -12.06 7.96
N VAL A 142 -0.72 -11.90 8.91
CA VAL A 142 -0.49 -12.24 10.33
C VAL A 142 -0.21 -13.74 10.47
N ASP A 143 -1.00 -14.61 9.83
CA ASP A 143 -0.76 -16.05 9.86
C ASP A 143 0.59 -16.41 9.22
N TYR A 144 0.97 -15.72 8.15
CA TYR A 144 2.26 -15.93 7.48
C TYR A 144 3.46 -15.42 8.31
N GLU A 145 3.33 -14.28 8.99
CA GLU A 145 4.35 -13.82 9.94
C GLU A 145 4.55 -14.85 11.06
N LYS A 146 3.45 -15.42 11.57
CA LYS A 146 3.50 -16.45 12.61
C LYS A 146 4.20 -17.71 12.11
N SER A 147 3.96 -18.14 10.87
CA SER A 147 4.65 -19.31 10.31
C SER A 147 6.15 -19.05 10.09
N LEU A 148 6.54 -17.83 9.73
CA LEU A 148 7.94 -17.45 9.51
C LEU A 148 8.73 -17.25 10.82
N PHE A 149 8.12 -16.63 11.83
CA PHE A 149 8.83 -16.12 13.02
C PHE A 149 8.29 -16.61 14.36
N GLN A 150 7.26 -17.47 14.35
CA GLN A 150 6.57 -17.99 15.55
C GLN A 150 5.95 -16.91 16.45
N THR A 151 5.88 -15.67 15.98
CA THR A 151 5.38 -14.51 16.70
C THR A 151 4.63 -13.58 15.75
N ASN A 152 3.83 -12.66 16.31
CA ASN A 152 3.11 -11.66 15.54
C ASN A 152 3.39 -10.24 16.05
N SER A 153 3.67 -9.33 15.12
CA SER A 153 3.90 -7.91 15.42
C SER A 153 2.67 -7.03 15.20
N VAL A 154 1.64 -7.57 14.52
CA VAL A 154 0.37 -6.90 14.22
C VAL A 154 -0.79 -7.74 14.75
N ARG A 155 -1.78 -7.10 15.37
CA ARG A 155 -3.00 -7.76 15.86
C ARG A 155 -4.23 -7.21 15.16
N ILE A 156 -5.22 -8.08 14.95
CA ILE A 156 -6.55 -7.66 14.50
C ILE A 156 -7.39 -7.31 15.74
N ILE A 157 -7.76 -6.04 15.87
CA ILE A 157 -8.48 -5.49 17.02
C ILE A 157 -9.87 -4.98 16.61
N PRO A 158 -10.87 -5.00 17.53
CA PRO A 158 -12.16 -4.34 17.29
C PRO A 158 -12.01 -2.82 17.27
N SER A 159 -12.84 -2.14 16.47
CA SER A 159 -12.92 -0.68 16.41
C SER A 159 -14.34 -0.23 16.04
N ASN A 160 -14.57 1.08 16.02
CA ASN A 160 -15.88 1.69 15.72
C ASN A 160 -16.35 1.48 14.26
N ILE A 161 -15.52 0.89 13.40
CA ILE A 161 -15.82 0.58 12.00
C ILE A 161 -15.68 -0.91 11.68
N GLY A 162 -15.63 -1.76 12.72
CA GLY A 162 -15.35 -3.18 12.61
C GLY A 162 -13.90 -3.53 12.96
N PHE A 163 -13.46 -4.73 12.58
CA PHE A 163 -12.11 -5.20 12.87
C PHE A 163 -11.07 -4.53 11.99
N ILE A 164 -9.96 -4.12 12.59
CA ILE A 164 -8.84 -3.48 11.90
C ILE A 164 -7.51 -4.06 12.41
N PRO A 165 -6.44 -4.04 11.61
CA PRO A 165 -5.09 -4.15 12.13
C PRO A 165 -4.78 -3.00 13.08
N ASP A 166 -4.12 -3.26 14.20
CA ASP A 166 -3.74 -2.26 15.21
C ASP A 166 -2.85 -1.14 14.64
N VAL A 167 -2.11 -1.39 13.55
CA VAL A 167 -1.38 -0.34 12.81
C VAL A 167 -2.29 0.79 12.27
N TYR A 168 -3.61 0.57 12.16
CA TYR A 168 -4.58 1.59 11.74
C TYR A 168 -5.33 2.25 12.88
N GLU A 169 -5.10 1.87 14.13
CA GLU A 169 -5.87 2.35 15.29
C GLU A 169 -5.88 3.88 15.38
N ASN A 170 -4.71 4.51 15.31
CA ASN A 170 -4.58 5.96 15.41
C ASN A 170 -5.28 6.69 14.25
N GLU A 171 -5.18 6.16 13.03
CA GLU A 171 -5.83 6.73 11.84
C GLU A 171 -7.36 6.67 11.98
N VAL A 172 -7.89 5.50 12.36
CA VAL A 172 -9.32 5.27 12.54
C VAL A 172 -9.87 6.11 13.69
N ARG A 173 -9.16 6.18 14.83
CA ARG A 173 -9.56 7.01 15.97
C ARG A 173 -9.64 8.48 15.59
N SER A 174 -8.64 8.99 14.87
CA SER A 174 -8.61 10.38 14.41
C SER A 174 -9.76 10.68 13.44
N MET A 175 -10.02 9.77 12.50
CA MET A 175 -11.12 9.89 11.54
C MET A 175 -12.49 9.88 12.23
N TYR A 176 -12.71 8.96 13.16
CA TYR A 176 -13.95 8.86 13.91
C TYR A 176 -14.20 10.10 14.77
N TRP A 177 -13.13 10.60 15.43
CA TRP A 177 -13.21 11.84 16.20
C TRP A 177 -13.58 13.04 15.33
N ALA A 178 -12.92 13.21 14.17
CA ALA A 178 -13.18 14.33 13.27
C ALA A 178 -14.60 14.31 12.69
N ARG A 179 -15.12 13.12 12.36
CA ARG A 179 -16.48 12.94 11.86
C ARG A 179 -17.55 13.31 12.89
N ASN A 180 -17.30 13.06 14.17
CA ASN A 180 -18.25 13.36 15.25
C ASN A 180 -18.05 14.75 15.88
N ASN A 181 -16.96 15.45 15.56
CA ASN A 181 -16.65 16.79 16.07
C ASN A 181 -16.28 17.75 14.92
N PRO A 182 -17.19 18.00 13.95
CA PRO A 182 -16.88 18.77 12.75
C PRO A 182 -16.49 20.22 13.04
N HIS A 183 -16.95 20.79 14.17
CA HIS A 183 -16.62 22.17 14.58
C HIS A 183 -15.27 22.29 15.31
N SER A 184 -14.68 21.18 15.77
CA SER A 184 -13.45 21.16 16.59
C SER A 184 -12.20 20.76 15.80
N ALA A 185 -12.37 20.17 14.61
CA ALA A 185 -11.28 19.65 13.79
C ALA A 185 -10.32 20.73 13.24
N GLY A 186 -10.73 22.00 13.22
CA GLY A 186 -9.88 23.13 12.84
C GLY A 186 -8.76 23.44 13.85
N THR A 187 -8.91 23.05 15.11
CA THR A 187 -8.03 23.51 16.20
C THR A 187 -6.83 22.58 16.45
N LEU A 188 -6.93 21.28 16.16
CA LEU A 188 -5.84 20.32 16.37
C LEU A 188 -4.69 20.46 15.36
N ALA A 189 -4.92 21.06 14.19
CA ALA A 189 -3.85 21.35 13.23
C ALA A 189 -2.87 22.44 13.73
N ALA A 190 -3.22 23.18 14.78
CA ALA A 190 -2.42 24.28 15.32
C ALA A 190 -1.47 23.87 16.48
N GLN A 191 -1.61 22.68 17.07
CA GLN A 191 -0.90 22.31 18.30
C GLN A 191 0.35 21.42 18.11
N ASN A 192 0.69 21.03 16.88
CA ASN A 192 1.95 20.34 16.56
C ASN A 192 2.94 21.27 15.81
N LYS A 193 3.14 22.50 16.29
CA LYS A 193 4.29 23.33 15.88
C LYS A 193 5.32 23.36 17.03
N SER A 194 6.43 22.66 16.85
CA SER A 194 7.67 22.83 17.61
C SER A 194 8.19 24.29 17.48
N PRO A 195 9.05 24.77 18.39
CA PRO A 195 9.28 26.21 18.59
C PRO A 195 9.93 26.89 17.38
N LYS A 196 9.42 28.09 17.07
CA LYS A 196 9.89 28.95 15.98
C LYS A 196 11.30 29.48 16.27
N THR A 197 12.26 29.17 15.42
CA THR A 197 13.42 30.04 15.16
C THR A 197 13.16 30.86 13.91
N SER A 198 13.36 32.16 14.04
CA SER A 198 13.14 33.20 13.05
C SER A 198 14.07 33.07 11.84
N THR A 199 13.50 33.11 10.62
CA THR A 199 13.96 33.93 9.48
C THR A 199 12.94 33.88 8.32
N SER A 200 12.53 35.08 7.90
CA SER A 200 12.06 35.53 6.57
C SER A 200 11.23 34.61 5.64
N ASN A 201 9.96 35.04 5.47
CA ASN A 201 9.03 34.97 4.33
C ASN A 201 9.51 34.33 3.01
N ILE A 202 8.74 33.35 2.51
CA ILE A 202 7.98 33.36 1.23
C ILE A 202 7.20 32.01 1.13
N GLU A 203 5.97 32.05 0.59
CA GLU A 203 5.09 30.92 0.18
C GLU A 203 4.33 30.08 1.25
N GLU A 204 3.26 30.66 1.84
CA GLU A 204 2.34 29.95 2.76
C GLU A 204 0.99 29.52 2.13
N HIS A 205 0.78 29.69 0.81
CA HIS A 205 -0.55 29.50 0.19
C HIS A 205 -0.83 28.13 -0.44
N ASP A 206 0.17 27.27 -0.68
CA ASP A 206 -0.02 25.99 -1.38
C ASP A 206 -0.08 24.75 -0.47
N ILE A 207 0.52 24.81 0.72
CA ILE A 207 0.59 23.68 1.67
C ILE A 207 -0.78 23.37 2.33
N VAL A 208 -1.65 24.39 2.46
CA VAL A 208 -2.97 24.24 3.09
C VAL A 208 -3.97 23.53 2.15
N ARG A 209 -3.80 23.67 0.82
CA ARG A 209 -4.64 22.99 -0.17
C ARG A 209 -4.32 21.50 -0.27
N GLU A 210 -3.05 21.14 -0.22
CA GLU A 210 -2.59 19.73 -0.23
C GLU A 210 -3.13 18.92 0.96
N LYS A 211 -3.20 19.51 2.16
CA LYS A 211 -3.77 18.83 3.35
C LYS A 211 -5.28 18.59 3.22
N LYS A 212 -6.03 19.53 2.62
CA LYS A 212 -7.47 19.36 2.38
C LYS A 212 -7.75 18.31 1.30
N GLU A 213 -6.95 18.24 0.24
CA GLU A 213 -7.10 17.24 -0.81
C GLU A 213 -6.76 15.83 -0.32
N ASN A 214 -5.69 15.65 0.47
CA ASN A 214 -5.39 14.35 1.09
C ASN A 214 -6.54 13.87 1.97
N SER A 215 -7.11 14.74 2.83
CA SER A 215 -8.30 14.42 3.62
C SER A 215 -9.50 14.03 2.75
N SER A 216 -9.68 14.69 1.61
CA SER A 216 -10.76 14.40 0.67
C SER A 216 -10.61 13.03 0.01
N ILE A 217 -9.39 12.64 -0.38
CA ILE A 217 -9.10 11.32 -0.96
C ILE A 217 -9.39 10.23 0.07
N TYR A 218 -8.95 10.40 1.33
CA TYR A 218 -9.28 9.46 2.42
C TYR A 218 -10.79 9.31 2.61
N THR A 219 -11.56 10.40 2.54
CA THR A 219 -13.03 10.33 2.67
C THR A 219 -13.73 9.69 1.46
N THR A 220 -13.21 9.88 0.24
CA THR A 220 -13.81 9.31 -0.97
C THR A 220 -13.55 7.80 -1.07
N THR A 221 -12.33 7.35 -0.73
CA THR A 221 -12.02 5.90 -0.69
C THR A 221 -12.79 5.18 0.43
N TYR A 222 -13.10 5.87 1.53
CA TYR A 222 -13.99 5.35 2.58
C TYR A 222 -15.45 5.22 2.14
N LYS A 223 -15.96 6.19 1.38
CA LYS A 223 -17.35 6.16 0.87
C LYS A 223 -17.56 5.00 -0.11
N SER A 224 -16.57 4.69 -0.95
CA SER A 224 -16.69 3.60 -1.93
C SER A 224 -16.56 2.20 -1.33
N SER A 225 -16.01 2.05 -0.13
CA SER A 225 -15.81 0.75 0.53
C SER A 225 -16.92 0.36 1.52
N PHE A 226 -17.94 1.21 1.72
CA PHE A 226 -19.09 0.94 2.59
C PHE A 226 -20.45 0.87 1.87
N GLN A 227 -20.49 0.93 0.53
CA GLN A 227 -21.70 0.58 -0.22
C GLN A 227 -21.81 -0.93 -0.40
N ALA A 228 -22.25 -1.64 0.65
CA ALA A 228 -23.09 -2.84 0.59
C ALA A 228 -23.14 -3.52 1.97
N PHE A 229 -23.98 -3.02 2.87
CA PHE A 229 -24.61 -3.88 3.88
C PHE A 229 -26.11 -3.57 3.87
N PRO A 230 -26.97 -4.50 3.40
CA PRO A 230 -28.40 -4.34 3.61
C PRO A 230 -28.67 -4.44 5.12
N LYS A 231 -29.46 -3.49 5.64
CA LYS A 231 -30.01 -3.59 6.98
C LYS A 231 -31.05 -4.72 6.96
N SER A 232 -30.83 -5.75 7.76
CA SER A 232 -31.87 -6.69 8.20
C SER A 232 -32.75 -6.01 9.24
#